data_AF-R5B036-F1
#
_entry.id   AF-R5B036-F1
#
_cell.length_a   1.000
_cell.length_b   1.000
_cell.length_c   1.000
_cell.angle_alpha   90.00
_cell.angle_beta   90.00
_cell.angle_gamma   90.00
#
_symmetry.space_group_name_H-M   'P 1'
#
loop_
_entity.id
_entity.type
_entity.pdbx_description
1 polymer ?
#
loop_
_entity_poly.entity_id
_entity_poly.type
_entity_poly.pdbx_seq_one_letter_code
_entity_poly.pdbx_strand_id
1 'polypeptide(L)'
;MDNVKIKVINSGRHPLPAYSTDSSAGMDVRANLDAPITLMPMQRVLVPTGLRIALPEGYECQLRPRSGLALKHGITLVNTPGTVDADYRGEIGVILINLSSDPFVINDGERICQMVIAPYTRGSWVTVSYLDETERGAGGFGHTGVQ
;
A
#
# COMPACT_ATOMS: atom_id res chain seq x y z
N MET A 1 4.96 21.88 -3.81
CA MET A 1 4.31 20.71 -3.21
C MET A 1 4.23 20.96 -1.72
N ASP A 2 3.05 20.77 -1.12
CA ASP A 2 2.93 20.88 0.33
C ASP A 2 3.68 19.73 0.97
N ASN A 3 4.60 20.07 1.89
CA ASN A 3 5.40 19.08 2.59
C ASN A 3 4.70 18.68 3.90
N VAL A 4 4.19 17.45 3.95
CA VAL A 4 3.48 16.92 5.11
C VAL A 4 4.49 16.35 6.11
N LYS A 5 4.51 16.88 7.33
CA LYS A 5 5.36 16.35 8.40
C LYS A 5 4.72 15.10 9.00
N ILE A 6 5.44 13.97 8.94
CA ILE A 6 5.00 12.68 9.49
C ILE A 6 5.86 12.36 10.70
N LYS A 7 5.22 12.11 11.85
CA LYS A 7 5.94 11.61 13.03
C LYS A 7 6.12 10.10 12.86
N VAL A 8 7.32 9.59 13.14
CA VAL A 8 7.65 8.17 12.95
C VAL A 8 8.45 7.65 14.13
N ILE A 9 8.16 6.42 14.55
CA ILE A 9 9.04 5.59 15.38
C ILE A 9 9.58 4.50 14.47
N ASN A 10 10.90 4.41 14.37
CA ASN A 10 11.59 3.32 13.71
C ASN A 10 12.22 2.41 14.77
N SER A 11 11.63 1.25 15.00
CA SER A 11 12.22 0.19 15.82
C SER A 11 12.87 -0.91 14.98
N GLY A 12 12.89 -0.75 13.66
CA GLY A 12 13.56 -1.66 12.75
C GLY A 12 15.06 -1.41 12.65
N ARG A 13 15.74 -2.27 11.90
CA ARG A 13 17.20 -2.22 11.66
C ARG A 13 17.57 -1.46 10.38
N HIS A 14 16.59 -0.99 9.62
CA HIS A 14 16.78 -0.36 8.31
C HIS A 14 16.52 1.16 8.36
N PRO A 15 17.12 1.94 7.44
CA PRO A 15 16.84 3.38 7.32
C PRO A 15 15.36 3.66 7.07
N LEU A 16 14.93 4.87 7.45
CA LEU A 16 13.58 5.34 7.12
C LEU A 16 13.36 5.31 5.59
N PRO A 17 12.13 5.03 5.13
CA PRO A 17 11.77 5.17 3.73
C PRO A 17 12.08 6.57 3.22
N ALA A 18 12.59 6.63 1.98
CA ALA A 18 12.92 7.89 1.32
C ALA A 18 12.48 7.85 -0.14
N TYR A 19 12.21 9.03 -0.69
CA TYR A 19 11.94 9.20 -2.11
C TYR A 19 13.21 8.91 -2.91
N SER A 20 13.12 8.02 -3.90
CA SER A 20 14.29 7.57 -4.68
C SER A 20 14.74 8.61 -5.70
N THR A 21 13.83 9.47 -6.14
CA THR A 21 14.07 10.60 -7.06
C THR A 21 13.19 11.77 -6.65
N ASP A 22 13.54 12.97 -7.10
CA ASP A 22 12.79 14.20 -6.80
C ASP A 22 11.31 14.15 -7.22
N SER A 23 10.99 13.34 -8.23
CA SER A 23 9.63 13.17 -8.76
C SER A 23 8.96 11.86 -8.32
N SER A 24 9.55 11.12 -7.38
CA SER A 24 8.96 9.88 -6.87
C SER A 24 7.71 10.17 -6.06
N ALA A 25 6.59 9.51 -6.38
CA ALA A 25 5.35 9.65 -5.62
C ALA A 25 5.35 8.86 -4.30
N GLY A 26 6.15 7.79 -4.22
CA GLY A 26 6.20 6.89 -3.07
C GLY A 26 7.61 6.63 -2.55
N MET A 27 7.68 6.14 -1.33
CA MET A 27 8.91 5.76 -0.65
C MET A 27 8.98 4.24 -0.53
N ASP A 28 10.08 3.63 -0.95
CA ASP A 28 10.27 2.18 -0.84
C ASP A 28 10.33 1.77 0.65
N VAL A 29 9.56 0.74 1.03
CA VAL A 29 9.49 0.19 2.39
C VAL A 29 10.20 -1.14 2.43
N ARG A 30 11.01 -1.35 3.47
CA ARG A 30 11.84 -2.54 3.65
C ARG A 30 11.23 -3.53 4.62
N ALA A 31 11.43 -4.81 4.36
CA ALA A 31 11.15 -5.87 5.32
C ALA A 31 12.10 -5.76 6.53
N ASN A 32 11.57 -5.95 7.74
CA ASN A 32 12.35 -5.97 8.97
C ASN A 32 12.22 -7.36 9.63
N LEU A 33 13.09 -8.29 9.25
CA LEU A 33 13.00 -9.72 9.57
C LEU A 33 14.19 -10.19 10.40
N ASP A 34 13.96 -11.18 11.29
CA ASP A 34 15.05 -11.90 11.97
C ASP A 34 15.61 -13.04 11.11
N ALA A 35 14.79 -13.62 10.22
CA ALA A 35 15.18 -14.64 9.27
C ALA A 35 14.39 -14.49 7.95
N PRO A 36 14.95 -14.92 6.79
CA PRO A 36 14.24 -14.90 5.52
C PRO A 36 12.92 -15.69 5.56
N ILE A 37 11.93 -15.25 4.80
CA ILE A 37 10.63 -15.93 4.65
C ILE A 37 10.51 -16.44 3.22
N THR A 38 10.33 -17.75 3.04
CA THR A 38 9.95 -18.33 1.75
C THR A 38 8.43 -18.29 1.60
N LEU A 39 7.96 -17.56 0.59
CA LEU A 39 6.56 -17.44 0.22
C LEU A 39 6.26 -18.36 -0.97
N MET A 40 5.57 -19.46 -0.70
CA MET A 40 5.16 -20.42 -1.72
C MET A 40 4.07 -19.84 -2.62
N PRO A 41 3.85 -20.39 -3.83
CA PRO A 41 2.72 -20.03 -4.68
C PRO A 41 1.39 -20.00 -3.91
N MET A 42 0.61 -18.94 -4.10
CA MET A 42 -0.67 -18.65 -3.43
C MET A 42 -0.61 -18.47 -1.90
N GLN A 43 0.59 -18.47 -1.31
CA GLN A 43 0.75 -18.18 0.10
C GLN A 43 0.74 -16.66 0.34
N ARG A 44 0.20 -16.28 1.50
CA ARG A 44 0.22 -14.91 2.01
C ARG A 44 0.97 -14.83 3.33
N VAL A 45 1.62 -13.70 3.59
CA VAL A 45 2.34 -13.46 4.84
C VAL A 45 2.25 -11.98 5.22
N LEU A 46 2.17 -11.71 6.53
CA LEU A 46 2.33 -10.37 7.08
C LEU A 46 3.81 -10.13 7.33
N VAL A 47 4.42 -9.20 6.60
CA VAL A 47 5.83 -8.82 6.76
C VAL A 47 5.92 -7.56 7.61
N PRO A 48 6.58 -7.60 8.79
CA PRO A 48 6.81 -6.42 9.62
C PRO A 48 7.78 -5.43 8.95
N THR A 49 7.61 -4.15 9.24
CA THR A 49 8.46 -3.07 8.70
C THR A 49 9.31 -2.39 9.77
N GLY A 50 8.99 -2.59 11.05
CA GLY A 50 9.58 -1.86 12.17
C GLY A 50 9.11 -0.41 12.29
N LEU A 51 8.17 0.03 11.45
CA LEU A 51 7.69 1.42 11.39
C LEU A 51 6.35 1.58 12.10
N ARG A 52 6.25 2.61 12.94
CA ARG A 52 4.97 3.15 13.43
C ARG A 52 4.91 4.62 13.05
N ILE A 53 3.80 5.07 12.48
CA ILE A 53 3.64 6.46 12.05
C ILE A 53 2.47 7.13 12.76
N ALA A 54 2.51 8.45 12.80
CA ALA A 54 1.36 9.28 13.10
C ALA A 54 1.20 10.30 11.99
N LEU A 55 0.16 10.11 11.17
CA LEU A 55 -0.18 11.06 10.10
C LEU A 55 -1.04 12.19 10.68
N PRO A 56 -0.97 13.40 10.10
CA PRO A 56 -1.95 14.42 10.38
C PRO A 56 -3.34 14.00 9.88
N GLU A 57 -4.39 14.53 10.53
CA GLU A 57 -5.76 14.35 10.06
C GLU A 57 -5.93 14.88 8.63
N GLY A 58 -6.77 14.21 7.83
CA GLY A 58 -6.96 14.50 6.40
C GLY A 58 -5.99 13.77 5.47
N TYR A 59 -5.04 12.99 6.01
CA TYR A 59 -4.11 12.18 5.23
C TYR A 59 -4.16 10.70 5.63
N GLU A 60 -4.01 9.84 4.63
CA GLU A 60 -3.76 8.40 4.78
C GLU A 60 -2.40 8.04 4.17
N CYS A 61 -1.87 6.89 4.57
CA CYS A 61 -0.73 6.27 3.91
C CYS A 61 -1.20 5.02 3.16
N GLN A 62 -0.93 4.97 1.86
CA GLN A 62 -1.28 3.86 0.99
C GLN A 62 -0.05 2.99 0.71
N LEU A 63 -0.11 1.72 1.09
CA LEU A 63 0.88 0.71 0.73
C LEU A 63 0.53 0.12 -0.63
N ARG A 64 1.44 0.24 -1.59
CA ARG A 64 1.26 -0.19 -2.98
C ARG A 64 2.35 -1.19 -3.40
N PRO A 65 2.04 -2.14 -4.31
CA PRO A 65 3.03 -3.03 -4.89
C PRO A 65 4.12 -2.26 -5.64
N ARG A 66 5.32 -2.85 -5.70
CA ARG A 66 6.41 -2.38 -6.58
C ARG A 66 6.26 -3.09 -7.93
N SER A 67 6.21 -2.33 -9.02
CA SER A 67 6.00 -2.87 -10.37
C SER A 67 7.00 -3.96 -10.75
N GLY A 68 8.26 -3.81 -10.35
CA GLY A 68 9.30 -4.81 -10.58
C GLY A 68 9.03 -6.16 -9.89
N LEU A 69 8.56 -6.14 -8.64
CA LEU A 69 8.19 -7.36 -7.90
C LEU A 69 6.94 -8.01 -8.49
N ALA A 70 5.94 -7.20 -8.84
CA ALA A 70 4.70 -7.67 -9.44
C ALA A 70 4.95 -8.34 -10.81
N LEU A 71 5.69 -7.68 -11.71
CA LEU A 71 5.90 -8.19 -13.06
C LEU A 71 6.88 -9.36 -13.11
N LYS A 72 7.99 -9.32 -12.36
CA LYS A 72 9.07 -10.31 -12.47
C LYS A 72 8.88 -11.53 -11.57
N HIS A 73 8.15 -11.38 -10.46
CA HIS A 73 8.05 -12.42 -9.44
C HIS A 73 6.59 -12.73 -9.03
N GLY A 74 5.60 -12.05 -9.61
CA GLY A 74 4.20 -12.24 -9.23
C GLY A 74 3.89 -11.83 -7.79
N ILE A 75 4.72 -10.99 -7.18
CA ILE A 75 4.56 -10.56 -5.78
C ILE A 75 3.75 -9.27 -5.72
N THR A 76 2.65 -9.31 -4.98
CA THR A 76 1.77 -8.16 -4.75
C THR A 76 1.26 -8.13 -3.31
N LEU A 77 0.42 -7.14 -3.00
CA LEU A 77 -0.24 -7.01 -1.71
C LEU A 77 -1.69 -7.47 -1.84
N VAL A 78 -2.16 -8.33 -0.93
CA VAL A 78 -3.54 -8.85 -0.96
C VAL A 78 -4.56 -7.73 -0.83
N ASN A 79 -4.25 -6.72 -0.02
CA ASN A 79 -5.12 -5.59 0.29
C ASN A 79 -4.75 -4.32 -0.48
N THR A 80 -4.11 -4.42 -1.65
CA THR A 80 -3.67 -3.21 -2.38
C THR A 80 -4.83 -2.35 -2.91
N PRO A 81 -4.76 -1.00 -2.79
CA PRO A 81 -3.82 -0.27 -1.95
C PRO A 81 -4.16 -0.48 -0.45
N GLY A 82 -3.14 -0.81 0.35
CA GLY A 82 -3.33 -1.02 1.78
C GLY A 82 -3.41 0.31 2.52
N THR A 83 -4.50 0.56 3.23
CA THR A 83 -4.73 1.83 3.95
C THR A 83 -4.12 1.79 5.36
N VAL A 84 -3.38 2.84 5.70
CA VAL A 84 -2.93 3.15 7.07
C VAL A 84 -3.58 4.47 7.48
N ASP A 85 -4.49 4.38 8.46
CA ASP A 85 -5.27 5.51 8.96
C ASP A 85 -4.44 6.50 9.80
N ALA A 86 -4.91 7.74 9.88
CA ALA A 86 -4.20 8.82 10.57
C ALA A 86 -4.07 8.63 12.09
N ASP A 87 -5.00 7.89 12.70
CA ASP A 87 -5.03 7.56 14.12
C ASP A 87 -4.38 6.21 14.44
N TYR A 88 -3.95 5.43 13.44
CA TYR A 88 -3.24 4.19 13.64
C TYR A 88 -1.85 4.43 14.26
N ARG A 89 -1.52 3.71 15.34
CA ARG A 89 -0.22 3.79 16.04
C ARG A 89 0.49 2.45 16.16
N GLY A 90 -0.13 1.40 15.64
CA GLY A 90 0.47 0.07 15.57
C GLY A 90 1.59 0.02 14.55
N GLU A 91 2.31 -1.10 14.53
CA GLU A 91 3.35 -1.34 13.54
C GLU A 91 2.72 -1.55 12.16
N ILE A 92 3.25 -0.86 11.15
CA ILE A 92 2.87 -1.08 9.76
C ILE A 92 3.37 -2.46 9.35
N GLY A 93 2.46 -3.34 8.96
CA GLY A 93 2.76 -4.61 8.33
C GLY A 93 2.31 -4.63 6.87
N VAL A 94 3.04 -5.37 6.03
CA VAL A 94 2.75 -5.52 4.60
C VAL A 94 2.23 -6.93 4.34
N ILE A 95 0.99 -7.04 3.85
CA ILE A 95 0.37 -8.34 3.56
C ILE A 95 0.72 -8.76 2.13
N LEU A 96 1.85 -9.45 1.97
CA LEU A 96 2.31 -9.94 0.67
C LEU A 96 1.61 -11.24 0.28
N ILE A 97 1.42 -11.43 -1.02
CA ILE A 97 1.01 -12.69 -1.65
C ILE A 97 1.88 -12.98 -2.86
N ASN A 98 2.19 -14.27 -3.04
CA ASN A 98 2.83 -14.78 -4.24
C ASN A 98 1.79 -15.34 -5.21
N LEU A 99 1.57 -14.65 -6.33
CA LEU A 99 0.68 -15.08 -7.41
C LEU A 99 1.40 -15.83 -8.53
N SER A 100 2.72 -16.01 -8.43
CA SER A 100 3.49 -16.79 -9.41
C SER A 100 3.43 -18.29 -9.12
N SER A 101 4.00 -19.08 -10.03
CA SER A 101 4.19 -20.52 -9.86
C SER A 101 5.48 -20.89 -9.12
N ASP A 102 6.37 -19.93 -8.84
CA ASP A 102 7.69 -20.18 -8.25
C ASP A 102 7.75 -19.69 -6.81
N PRO A 103 8.47 -20.37 -5.90
CA PRO A 103 8.71 -19.84 -4.56
C PRO A 103 9.48 -18.51 -4.62
N PHE A 104 9.13 -17.57 -3.74
CA PHE A 104 9.84 -16.29 -3.60
C PHE A 104 10.41 -16.15 -2.19
N VAL A 105 11.67 -15.78 -2.05
CA VAL A 105 12.31 -15.58 -0.74
C VAL A 105 12.40 -14.10 -0.44
N ILE A 106 11.73 -13.68 0.63
CA ILE A 106 11.80 -12.32 1.16
C ILE A 106 12.97 -12.27 2.15
N ASN A 107 13.95 -11.42 1.85
CA ASN A 107 15.10 -11.22 2.72
C ASN A 107 14.91 -10.01 3.63
N ASP A 108 15.61 -9.99 4.77
CA ASP A 108 15.68 -8.80 5.61
C ASP A 108 16.25 -7.61 4.81
N GLY A 109 15.65 -6.43 5.00
CA GLY A 109 16.06 -5.21 4.31
C GLY A 109 15.61 -5.12 2.85
N GLU A 110 14.96 -6.13 2.30
CA GLU A 110 14.45 -6.11 0.93
C GLU A 110 13.29 -5.11 0.79
N ARG A 111 13.26 -4.37 -0.33
CA ARG A 111 12.21 -3.38 -0.62
C ARG A 111 10.96 -4.10 -1.12
N ILE A 112 9.97 -4.27 -0.27
CA ILE A 112 8.81 -5.15 -0.49
C ILE A 112 7.56 -4.42 -1.00
N CYS A 113 7.41 -3.15 -0.69
CA CYS A 113 6.31 -2.30 -1.18
C CYS A 113 6.78 -0.85 -1.26
N GLN A 114 5.90 0.04 -1.70
CA GLN A 114 6.11 1.49 -1.63
C GLN A 114 4.94 2.13 -0.90
N MET A 115 5.21 3.14 -0.09
CA MET A 115 4.17 3.93 0.58
C MET A 115 3.96 5.28 -0.11
N VAL A 116 2.70 5.68 -0.29
CA VAL A 116 2.29 6.98 -0.84
C VAL A 116 1.44 7.69 0.21
N ILE A 117 1.74 8.95 0.49
CA ILE A 117 0.95 9.79 1.39
C ILE A 117 -0.10 10.53 0.57
N ALA A 118 -1.37 10.31 0.87
CA ALA A 118 -2.47 10.83 0.08
C ALA A 118 -3.48 11.59 0.96
N PRO A 119 -4.01 12.74 0.51
CA PRO A 119 -5.14 13.35 1.17
C PRO A 119 -6.41 12.51 0.94
N TYR A 120 -7.30 12.47 1.92
CA TYR A 120 -8.63 11.86 1.79
C TYR A 120 -9.74 12.85 2.15
N THR A 121 -10.95 12.57 1.66
CA THR A 121 -12.16 13.32 2.01
C THR A 121 -13.10 12.43 2.81
N ARG A 122 -13.74 12.99 3.84
CA ARG A 122 -14.83 12.30 4.57
C ARG A 122 -16.16 12.62 3.92
N GLY A 123 -16.87 11.59 3.46
CA GLY A 123 -18.24 11.73 2.97
C GLY A 123 -19.26 11.77 4.10
N SER A 124 -20.37 12.48 3.88
CA SER A 124 -21.56 12.46 4.73
C SER A 124 -22.75 11.97 3.92
N TRP A 125 -23.53 11.03 4.45
CA TRP A 125 -24.69 10.47 3.75
C TRP A 125 -25.90 11.41 3.81
N VAL A 126 -26.59 11.55 2.67
CA VAL A 126 -27.90 12.19 2.56
C VAL A 126 -28.83 11.22 1.86
N THR A 127 -29.82 10.68 2.56
CA THR A 127 -30.78 9.72 2.00
C THR A 127 -31.84 10.44 1.16
N VAL A 128 -32.07 9.98 -0.07
CA VAL A 128 -33.04 10.54 -1.03
C VAL A 128 -33.86 9.43 -1.67
N SER A 129 -35.03 9.76 -2.23
CA SER A 129 -35.91 8.79 -2.90
C SER A 129 -35.57 8.54 -4.37
N TYR A 130 -34.83 9.44 -5.01
CA TYR A 130 -34.33 9.31 -6.39
C TYR A 130 -32.98 10.02 -6.55
N LEU A 131 -32.21 9.62 -7.55
CA LEU A 131 -30.95 10.26 -7.97
C LEU A 131 -31.17 10.97 -9.30
N ASP A 132 -30.39 12.02 -9.57
CA ASP A 132 -30.40 12.70 -10.87
C ASP A 132 -29.90 11.78 -12.00
N GLU A 133 -30.42 11.96 -13.21
CA GLU A 133 -29.99 11.20 -14.39
C GLU A 133 -28.61 11.68 -14.87
N THR A 134 -27.79 10.73 -15.34
CA THR A 134 -26.48 11.01 -15.96
C THR A 134 -26.32 10.17 -17.23
N GLU A 135 -25.44 10.59 -18.15
CA GLU A 135 -25.16 9.85 -19.39
C GLU A 135 -24.75 8.39 -19.13
N ARG A 136 -24.01 8.13 -18.04
CA ARG A 136 -23.63 6.78 -17.63
C ARG A 136 -24.76 6.00 -16.95
N GLY A 137 -25.63 6.68 -16.20
CA GLY A 137 -26.73 6.07 -15.44
C GLY A 137 -26.28 4.86 -14.60
N ALA A 138 -27.00 3.74 -14.74
CA ALA A 138 -26.71 2.47 -14.06
C ALA A 138 -25.62 1.61 -14.74
N GLY A 139 -24.90 2.12 -15.75
CA GLY A 139 -23.87 1.37 -16.49
C GLY A 139 -22.59 1.09 -15.68
N GLY A 140 -22.22 -0.18 -15.53
CA GLY A 140 -21.01 -0.66 -14.84
C GLY A 140 -20.40 -1.91 -15.49
N PHE A 141 -19.25 -2.38 -14.99
CA PHE A 141 -18.60 -3.64 -15.41
C PHE A 141 -18.34 -3.79 -16.92
N GLY A 142 -17.60 -2.86 -17.53
CA GLY A 142 -17.25 -2.95 -18.96
C GLY A 142 -18.28 -2.35 -19.91
N HIS A 143 -19.18 -1.49 -19.42
CA HIS A 143 -20.24 -0.86 -20.22
C HIS A 143 -19.77 0.02 -21.40
N THR A 144 -18.46 0.30 -21.51
CA THR A 144 -17.87 1.03 -22.66
C THR A 144 -17.15 0.12 -23.67
N GLY A 145 -17.24 -1.21 -23.51
CA GLY A 145 -16.76 -2.17 -24.50
C GLY A 145 -15.31 -2.63 -24.32
N VAL A 146 -15.10 -3.90 -24.66
CA VAL A 146 -13.81 -4.52 -24.97
C VAL A 146 -13.68 -4.38 -26.49
N GLN A 147 -12.80 -3.51 -27.00
CA GLN A 147 -12.30 -3.63 -28.37
C GLN A 147 -11.07 -4.54 -28.37
#